data_AF-A0A6P0TS87-F1
#
_entry.id   AF-A0A6P0TS87-F1
#
_cell.length_a   1.000
_cell.length_b   1.000
_cell.length_c   1.000
_cell.angle_alpha   90.00
_cell.angle_beta   90.00
_cell.angle_gamma   90.00
#
_symmetry.space_group_name_H-M   'P 1'
#
loop_
_entity.id
_entity.type
_entity.pdbx_description
1 polymer ?
#
loop_
_entity_poly.entity_id
_entity_poly.type
_entity_poly.pdbx_seq_one_letter_code
_entity_poly.pdbx_strand_id
1 'polypeptide(L)' 'TLKETPGLGMRITEEEFSDAFEGHALQPLALTTQGGDIDAVAGATISSSGVVQAVQRAVTVYKSLKPNLVQTWN' A
#
# COMPACT_ATOMS: atom_id res chain seq x y z
N THR A 1 -4.43 -18.20 -6.26
CA THR A 1 -5.79 -17.69 -6.55
C THR A 1 -6.20 -16.70 -5.51
N LEU A 2 -6.37 -15.43 -5.90
CA LEU A 2 -6.96 -14.40 -5.05
C LEU A 2 -8.45 -14.73 -4.88
N LYS A 3 -8.90 -15.00 -3.65
CA LYS A 3 -10.32 -15.29 -3.31
C LYS A 3 -11.08 -13.97 -3.09
N GLU A 4 -11.14 -13.13 -4.10
CA GLU A 4 -11.90 -11.87 -4.04
C GLU A 4 -13.15 -11.98 -4.91
N THR A 5 -14.24 -11.33 -4.50
CA THR A 5 -15.49 -11.31 -5.26
C THR A 5 -15.22 -10.66 -6.63
N PRO A 6 -15.55 -11.33 -7.75
CA PRO A 6 -15.34 -10.77 -9.08
C PRO A 6 -15.98 -9.38 -9.20
N GLY A 7 -15.19 -8.40 -9.64
CA GLY A 7 -15.63 -7.03 -9.91
C GLY A 7 -15.27 -6.00 -8.84
N LEU A 8 -15.45 -6.28 -7.55
CA LEU A 8 -15.22 -5.28 -6.49
C LEU A 8 -13.78 -5.30 -5.99
N GLY A 9 -13.31 -6.49 -5.61
CA GLY A 9 -11.99 -6.66 -5.01
C GLY A 9 -10.82 -6.51 -5.98
N MET A 10 -11.04 -6.76 -7.27
CA MET A 10 -9.97 -6.62 -8.28
C MET A 10 -9.60 -5.16 -8.59
N ARG A 11 -10.43 -4.20 -8.17
CA ARG A 11 -10.16 -2.77 -8.41
C ARG A 11 -8.94 -2.26 -7.65
N ILE A 12 -8.48 -2.99 -6.62
CA ILE A 12 -7.20 -2.72 -5.96
C ILE A 12 -5.98 -3.07 -6.82
N THR A 13 -6.16 -3.77 -7.94
CA THR A 13 -5.10 -4.07 -8.91
C THR A 13 -5.13 -3.14 -10.12
N GLU A 14 -6.07 -2.21 -10.18
CA GLU A 14 -6.14 -1.18 -11.22
C GLU A 14 -5.03 -0.13 -10.98
N GLU A 15 -4.53 0.45 -12.07
CA GLU A 15 -3.49 1.50 -12.02
C GLU A 15 -3.96 2.68 -11.16
N GLU A 16 -5.22 3.11 -11.27
CA GLU A 16 -5.76 4.23 -10.48
C GLU A 16 -5.56 4.08 -8.96
N PHE A 17 -5.68 2.86 -8.43
CA PHE A 17 -5.43 2.61 -7.00
C PHE A 17 -3.94 2.46 -6.68
N SER A 18 -3.15 1.90 -7.60
CA SER A 18 -1.71 1.72 -7.42
C SER A 18 -0.95 3.06 -7.50
N ASP A 19 -1.39 3.95 -8.38
CA ASP A 19 -0.84 5.30 -8.59
C ASP A 19 -1.07 6.20 -7.38
N ALA A 20 -2.12 5.94 -6.59
CA ALA A 20 -2.35 6.63 -5.33
C ALA A 20 -1.21 6.43 -4.30
N PHE A 21 -0.32 5.46 -4.51
CA PHE A 21 0.84 5.25 -3.65
C PHE A 21 2.12 5.94 -4.18
N GLU A 22 2.11 6.42 -5.42
CA GLU A 22 3.26 7.10 -6.02
C GLU A 22 3.38 8.54 -5.52
N GLY A 23 4.60 9.00 -5.21
CA GLY A 23 4.85 10.37 -4.75
C GLY A 23 4.41 10.67 -3.31
N HIS A 24 3.77 9.72 -2.64
CA HIS A 24 3.37 9.85 -1.24
C HIS A 24 4.53 9.62 -0.27
N ALA A 25 4.45 10.32 0.87
CA ALA A 25 5.40 10.12 1.96
C ALA A 25 5.25 8.69 2.49
N LEU A 26 6.38 8.05 2.81
CA LEU A 26 6.39 6.69 3.33
C LEU A 26 5.60 6.52 4.64
N GLN A 27 5.32 7.62 5.36
CA GLN A 27 4.43 7.69 6.52
C GLN A 27 3.80 9.10 6.64
N PRO A 28 2.54 9.23 7.07
CA PRO A 28 1.61 8.14 7.43
C PRO A 28 0.89 7.55 6.21
N LEU A 29 1.21 6.30 5.85
CA LEU A 29 0.56 5.58 4.75
C LEU A 29 -0.58 4.72 5.31
N ALA A 30 -1.77 5.31 5.35
CA ALA A 30 -2.99 4.67 5.84
C ALA A 30 -4.19 5.06 4.97
N LEU A 31 -5.32 4.37 5.12
CA LEU A 31 -6.55 4.84 4.48
C LEU A 31 -6.98 6.19 5.08
N THR A 32 -7.66 7.03 4.31
CA THR A 32 -8.25 8.29 4.79
C THR A 32 -9.18 8.07 5.99
N THR A 33 -9.91 6.96 6.00
CA THR A 33 -10.74 6.52 7.15
C THR A 33 -9.95 6.16 8.41
N GLN A 34 -8.64 5.92 8.28
CA GLN A 34 -7.70 5.57 9.36
C GLN A 34 -6.70 6.70 9.63
N GLY A 35 -6.93 7.91 9.09
CA GLY A 35 -6.08 9.07 9.31
C GLY A 35 -4.84 9.16 8.41
N GLY A 36 -4.81 8.39 7.32
CA GLY A 36 -3.82 8.55 6.25
C GLY A 36 -4.37 9.34 5.06
N ASP A 37 -3.75 9.14 3.91
CA ASP A 37 -3.95 9.90 2.69
C ASP A 37 -4.43 9.06 1.49
N ILE A 38 -4.62 7.75 1.68
CA ILE A 38 -5.06 6.84 0.61
C ILE A 38 -6.59 6.63 0.67
N ASP A 39 -7.30 6.88 -0.42
CA ASP A 39 -8.74 6.63 -0.46
C ASP A 39 -9.06 5.13 -0.65
N ALA A 40 -10.11 4.69 0.04
CA ALA A 40 -10.59 3.32 -0.09
C ALA A 40 -11.43 3.18 -1.37
N VAL A 41 -11.26 2.06 -2.08
CA VAL A 41 -12.11 1.76 -3.23
C VAL A 41 -13.52 1.39 -2.75
N ALA A 42 -14.53 2.08 -3.30
CA ALA A 42 -15.93 1.88 -2.94
C ALA A 42 -16.36 0.41 -3.14
N GLY A 43 -16.88 -0.19 -2.06
CA GLY A 43 -17.29 -1.60 -2.04
C GLY A 43 -16.15 -2.62 -1.95
N ALA A 44 -14.91 -2.17 -1.79
CA ALA A 44 -13.71 -2.98 -1.59
C ALA A 44 -12.87 -2.48 -0.41
N THR A 45 -13.52 -2.03 0.67
CA THR A 45 -12.86 -1.47 1.86
C THR A 45 -11.92 -2.46 2.54
N ILE A 46 -12.29 -3.75 2.60
CA ILE A 46 -11.44 -4.82 3.18
C ILE A 46 -10.18 -5.01 2.35
N SER A 47 -10.32 -5.11 1.03
CA SER A 47 -9.21 -5.25 0.08
C SER A 47 -8.29 -4.03 0.11
N SER A 48 -8.87 -2.82 0.09
CA SER A 48 -8.13 -1.55 0.16
C SER A 48 -7.30 -1.47 1.46
N SER A 49 -7.90 -1.87 2.58
CA SER A 49 -7.19 -1.93 3.87
C SER A 49 -6.06 -2.96 3.85
N GLY A 50 -6.24 -4.09 3.15
CA GLY A 50 -5.23 -5.12 2.98
C GLY A 50 -4.02 -4.64 2.19
N VAL A 51 -4.23 -3.93 1.09
CA VAL A 51 -3.13 -3.37 0.27
C VAL A 51 -2.37 -2.32 1.04
N VAL A 52 -3.05 -1.35 1.66
CA VAL A 52 -2.38 -0.31 2.46
C VAL A 52 -1.51 -0.90 3.56
N GLN A 53 -2.01 -1.93 4.26
CA GLN A 53 -1.21 -2.66 5.26
C GLN A 53 -0.01 -3.39 4.64
N ALA A 54 -0.17 -3.98 3.45
CA ALA A 54 0.93 -4.63 2.73
C ALA A 54 2.03 -3.62 2.35
N VAL A 55 1.65 -2.46 1.82
CA VAL A 55 2.61 -1.40 1.48
C VAL A 55 3.31 -0.87 2.74
N GLN A 56 2.57 -0.63 3.83
CA GLN A 56 3.16 -0.19 5.09
C GLN A 56 4.20 -1.19 5.64
N ARG A 57 3.96 -2.51 5.49
CA ARG A 57 4.93 -3.55 5.83
C ARG A 57 6.16 -3.52 4.92
N ALA A 58 5.96 -3.37 3.61
CA ALA A 58 7.06 -3.25 2.65
C ALA A 58 7.95 -2.04 2.95
N VAL A 59 7.36 -0.89 3.29
CA VAL A 59 8.08 0.31 3.74
C VAL A 59 8.92 0.02 4.98
N THR A 60 8.39 -0.68 5.97
CA THR A 60 9.14 -1.06 7.19
C THR A 60 10.34 -1.93 6.85
N VAL A 61 10.17 -2.92 5.97
CA VAL A 61 11.27 -3.78 5.49
C VAL A 61 12.32 -2.95 4.73
N TYR A 62 11.89 -2.06 3.83
CA TYR A 62 12.81 -1.19 3.11
C TYR A 62 13.62 -0.30 4.07
N LYS A 63 12.99 0.28 5.09
CA LYS A 63 13.67 1.11 6.09
C LYS A 63 14.72 0.34 6.90
N SER A 64 14.49 -0.94 7.20
CA SER A 64 15.48 -1.76 7.91
C SER A 64 16.65 -2.20 7.01
N LEU A 65 16.40 -2.37 5.70
CA LEU A 65 17.43 -2.74 4.73
C LEU A 65 18.28 -1.56 4.28
N LYS A 66 17.68 -0.37 4.09
CA LYS A 66 18.35 0.84 3.59
C LYS A 66 19.71 1.16 4.26
N PRO A 67 19.87 1.14 5.61
CA PRO A 67 21.17 1.41 6.21
C PRO A 67 22.23 0.37 5.83
N ASN A 68 21.86 -0.91 5.72
CA ASN A 68 22.76 -2.00 5.35
C ASN A 68 23.17 -1.96 3.87
N LEU A 69 22.25 -1.54 2.98
CA LEU A 69 22.52 -1.38 1.55
C LEU A 69 23.55 -0.27 1.28
N VAL A 70 23.44 0.86 2.00
CA VAL A 70 24.40 1.97 1.87
C VAL A 70 25.79 1.56 2.41
N GLN A 71 25.82 0.77 3.48
CA GLN A 71 27.07 0.30 4.09
C GLN A 71 27.82 -0.73 3.24
N THR A 72 27.11 -1.56 2.46
CA THR A 72 27.73 -2.60 1.62
C THR A 72 28.35 -2.04 0.33
N TRP A 73 28.02 -0.80 -0.05
CA TRP A 73 28.55 -0.12 -1.25
C TRP A 73 29.67 0.88 -0.97
N ASN A 74 30.04 1.08 0.29
CA ASN A 74 31.25 1.82 0.71
C ASN A 74 32.42 0.86 0.95
#